data_AF-A0A974A895-F1
#
_entry.id   AF-A0A974A895-F1
#
_cell.length_a   1.000
_cell.length_b   1.000
_cell.length_c   1.000
_cell.angle_alpha   90.00
_cell.angle_beta   90.00
_cell.angle_gamma   90.00
#
_symmetry.space_group_name_H-M   'P 1'
#
loop_
_entity.id
_entity.type
_entity.pdbx_description
1 polymer ?
#
loop_
_entity_poly.entity_id
_entity_poly.type
_entity_poly.pdbx_seq_one_letter_code
_entity_poly.pdbx_strand_id
1 'polypeptide(L)'
;MVLATGFAGAAYAGKGDRAPSVQRSSPLLEGRILEVRLADFAQGIWTVDRQTCDGFTTIEEAKNGSAITIFRSLYETPSQICMVYGAEQGKSRAQRAALNCTQNSGGTMLGLLTLRKRGSSVLLVEDGERPQQSYRFCRPVVSVLEQVMAPGQRQD
;
A
#
# COMPACT_ATOMS: atom_id res chain seq x y z
N MET A 1 1.24 46.11 63.05
CA MET A 1 0.01 45.69 62.36
C MET A 1 0.40 45.25 60.94
N VAL A 2 0.37 43.93 60.72
CA VAL A 2 -0.02 43.19 59.48
C VAL A 2 0.77 43.47 58.18
N LEU A 3 1.70 42.60 57.73
CA LEU A 3 1.59 41.35 56.94
C LEU A 3 1.19 41.52 55.45
N ALA A 4 2.04 40.98 54.55
CA ALA A 4 1.74 40.19 53.33
C ALA A 4 2.72 40.57 52.17
N THR A 5 3.76 39.78 51.89
CA THR A 5 3.83 38.59 51.00
C THR A 5 3.50 38.86 49.53
N GLY A 6 4.45 38.46 48.67
CA GLY A 6 4.43 38.70 47.24
C GLY A 6 3.48 37.83 46.44
N PHE A 7 3.47 38.09 45.14
CA PHE A 7 3.04 37.13 44.13
C PHE A 7 4.04 37.19 42.97
N ALA A 8 5.04 36.33 43.07
CA ALA A 8 5.66 35.76 41.89
C ALA A 8 4.54 35.07 41.10
N GLY A 9 4.24 35.56 39.90
CA GLY A 9 3.31 34.91 39.01
C GLY A 9 3.82 33.50 38.71
N ALA A 10 3.13 32.50 39.25
CA ALA A 10 3.37 31.11 38.93
C ALA A 10 3.06 30.90 37.44
N ALA A 11 4.09 30.67 36.64
CA ALA A 11 3.92 30.12 35.30
C ALA A 11 3.40 28.69 35.46
N TYR A 12 2.08 28.52 35.33
CA TYR A 12 1.44 27.23 35.28
C TYR A 12 1.80 26.55 33.95
N ALA A 13 2.83 25.70 33.97
CA ALA A 13 3.07 24.73 32.91
C ALA A 13 1.96 23.68 32.98
N GLY A 14 1.12 23.64 31.95
CA GLY A 14 0.05 22.66 31.83
C GLY A 14 0.63 21.29 31.47
N LYS A 15 -0.08 20.23 31.88
CA LYS A 15 0.19 18.86 31.43
C LYS A 15 -0.08 18.77 29.91
N GLY A 16 0.94 19.05 29.11
CA GLY A 16 0.87 19.12 27.65
C GLY A 16 2.04 19.87 27.00
N ASP A 17 2.78 20.69 27.75
CA ASP A 17 3.76 21.66 27.21
C ASP A 17 5.12 21.07 26.79
N ARG A 18 5.22 19.75 26.65
CA ARG A 18 6.36 19.10 26.01
C ARG A 18 5.85 18.15 24.96
N ALA A 19 5.46 18.69 23.82
CA ALA A 19 5.60 17.93 22.59
C ALA A 19 7.11 17.75 22.38
N PRO A 20 7.69 16.54 22.51
CA PRO A 20 9.04 16.34 22.04
C PRO A 20 9.05 16.72 20.56
N SER A 21 9.89 17.69 20.21
CA SER A 21 10.26 17.93 18.82
C SER A 21 11.01 16.68 18.36
N VAL A 22 10.26 15.68 17.92
CA VAL A 22 10.83 14.50 17.30
C VAL A 22 11.33 14.97 15.95
N GLN A 23 12.64 15.12 15.85
CA GLN A 23 13.31 15.38 14.58
C GLN A 23 12.92 14.24 13.63
N ARG A 24 12.08 14.57 12.64
CA ARG A 24 11.33 13.62 11.80
C ARG A 24 12.19 12.98 10.71
N SER A 25 13.49 12.83 10.97
CA SER A 25 14.44 12.18 10.08
C SER A 25 15.37 11.32 10.93
N SER A 26 15.11 10.02 10.91
CA SER A 26 16.09 9.04 11.37
C SER A 26 17.30 9.15 10.45
N PRO A 27 18.53 9.38 10.96
CA PRO A 27 19.76 9.40 10.15
C PRO A 27 19.99 8.10 9.37
N LEU A 28 19.29 7.01 9.72
CA LEU A 28 19.30 5.74 8.99
C LEU A 28 18.56 5.80 7.64
N LEU A 29 17.78 6.86 7.38
CA LEU A 29 17.01 7.09 6.15
C LEU A 29 17.74 8.05 5.19
N GLU A 30 18.80 8.73 5.64
CA GLU A 30 19.65 9.57 4.80
C GLU A 30 20.60 8.68 4.00
N GLY A 31 20.18 8.27 2.80
CA GLY A 31 21.04 7.58 1.82
C GLY A 31 20.73 6.11 1.57
N ARG A 32 19.74 5.52 2.24
CA ARG A 32 19.17 4.22 1.86
C ARG A 32 17.85 4.47 1.13
N ILE A 33 17.82 4.23 -0.18
CA ILE A 33 16.54 4.08 -0.89
C ILE A 33 15.87 2.86 -0.28
N LEU A 34 14.99 3.09 0.68
CA LEU A 34 14.12 2.05 1.22
C LEU A 34 13.17 1.71 0.09
N GLU A 35 13.51 0.67 -0.65
CA GLU A 35 12.63 0.16 -1.69
C GLU A 35 11.46 -0.54 -1.01
N VAL A 36 10.44 0.25 -0.68
CA VAL A 36 9.24 -0.26 -0.03
C VAL A 36 8.44 -1.02 -1.07
N ARG A 37 8.23 -2.30 -0.83
CA ARG A 37 7.56 -3.21 -1.75
C ARG A 37 6.45 -3.98 -1.06
N LEU A 38 5.46 -4.40 -1.84
CA LEU A 38 4.50 -5.41 -1.39
C LEU A 38 5.21 -6.77 -1.32
N ALA A 39 4.66 -7.66 -0.51
CA ALA A 39 5.22 -8.97 -0.28
C ALA A 39 5.18 -9.82 -1.54
N ASP A 40 6.21 -10.64 -1.75
CA ASP A 40 6.36 -11.43 -2.98
C ASP A 40 5.19 -12.37 -3.22
N PHE A 41 4.56 -12.88 -2.16
CA PHE A 41 3.39 -13.76 -2.29
C PHE A 41 2.17 -13.07 -2.90
N ALA A 42 2.13 -11.74 -2.91
CA ALA A 42 1.04 -10.95 -3.46
C ALA A 42 1.28 -10.56 -4.92
N GLN A 43 2.49 -10.73 -5.46
CA GLN A 43 2.78 -10.36 -6.84
C GLN A 43 1.99 -11.24 -7.82
N GLY A 44 1.29 -10.60 -8.76
CA GLY A 44 0.39 -11.28 -9.68
C GLY A 44 -0.90 -10.50 -9.95
N ILE A 45 -1.70 -11.06 -10.85
CA ILE A 45 -3.08 -10.66 -11.09
C ILE A 45 -3.98 -11.56 -10.24
N TRP A 46 -4.91 -10.94 -9.53
CA TRP A 46 -5.83 -11.61 -8.62
C TRP A 46 -7.27 -11.22 -8.93
N THR A 47 -8.20 -12.17 -8.80
CA THR A 47 -9.61 -11.98 -9.16
C THR A 47 -10.53 -12.52 -8.07
N VAL A 48 -11.73 -11.93 -7.94
CA VAL A 48 -12.74 -12.41 -6.98
C VAL A 48 -13.35 -13.74 -7.44
N ASP A 49 -13.56 -13.88 -8.76
CA ASP A 49 -14.07 -15.09 -9.38
C ASP A 49 -13.16 -15.56 -10.54
N ARG A 50 -13.25 -16.85 -10.88
CA ARG A 50 -12.43 -17.44 -11.94
C ARG A 50 -12.80 -16.96 -13.35
N GLN A 51 -14.08 -16.64 -13.59
CA GLN A 51 -14.56 -16.25 -14.92
C GLN A 51 -13.99 -14.90 -15.36
N THR A 52 -13.71 -14.03 -14.39
CA THR A 52 -13.08 -12.74 -14.57
C THR A 52 -11.66 -12.91 -15.11
N CYS A 53 -10.91 -13.96 -14.71
CA CYS A 53 -9.52 -14.18 -15.13
C CYS A 53 -9.33 -14.30 -16.66
N ASP A 54 -10.27 -14.93 -17.36
CA ASP A 54 -10.20 -15.13 -18.81
C ASP A 54 -10.93 -14.03 -19.61
N GLY A 55 -11.68 -13.16 -18.92
CA GLY A 55 -12.59 -12.20 -19.54
C GLY A 55 -11.97 -10.85 -19.93
N PHE A 56 -10.71 -10.58 -19.56
CA PHE A 56 -10.05 -9.30 -19.84
C PHE A 56 -8.55 -9.41 -20.14
N THR A 57 -8.07 -8.49 -20.95
CA THR A 57 -6.65 -8.38 -21.33
C THR A 57 -5.92 -7.39 -20.43
N THR A 58 -6.58 -6.29 -20.05
CA THR A 58 -6.04 -5.26 -19.14
C THR A 58 -6.92 -5.13 -17.89
N ILE A 59 -6.32 -4.72 -16.77
CA ILE A 59 -7.06 -4.56 -15.52
C ILE A 59 -8.13 -3.47 -15.59
N GLU A 60 -7.99 -2.51 -16.50
CA GLU A 60 -8.98 -1.45 -16.75
C GLU A 60 -10.32 -1.99 -17.30
N GLU A 61 -10.30 -3.13 -18.00
CA GLU A 61 -11.50 -3.79 -18.53
C GLU A 61 -12.28 -4.55 -17.44
N ALA A 62 -11.65 -4.85 -16.30
CA ALA A 62 -12.29 -5.58 -15.22
C ALA A 62 -13.30 -4.68 -14.46
N LYS A 63 -14.34 -5.29 -13.88
CA LYS A 63 -15.29 -4.56 -13.03
C LYS A 63 -14.60 -4.06 -11.77
N ASN A 64 -14.99 -2.88 -11.27
CA ASN A 64 -14.47 -2.35 -10.01
C ASN A 64 -14.58 -3.38 -8.87
N GLY A 65 -13.46 -3.64 -8.19
CA GLY A 65 -13.37 -4.61 -7.09
C GLY A 65 -13.36 -6.08 -7.52
N SER A 66 -13.49 -6.40 -8.82
CA SER A 66 -13.48 -7.78 -9.31
C SER A 66 -12.06 -8.33 -9.53
N ALA A 67 -11.09 -7.45 -9.74
CA ALA A 67 -9.70 -7.80 -9.97
C ALA A 67 -8.75 -6.75 -9.43
N ILE A 68 -7.54 -7.19 -9.10
CA ILE A 68 -6.41 -6.34 -8.72
C ILE A 68 -5.13 -6.85 -9.37
N THR A 69 -4.20 -5.94 -9.60
CA THR A 69 -2.84 -6.26 -10.05
C THR A 69 -1.86 -5.75 -9.00
N ILE A 70 -0.93 -6.61 -8.59
CA ILE A 70 0.16 -6.24 -7.68
C ILE A 70 1.48 -6.54 -8.36
N PHE A 71 2.31 -5.52 -8.49
CA PHE A 71 3.64 -5.64 -9.09
C PHE A 71 4.66 -4.78 -8.33
N ARG A 72 5.62 -5.42 -7.66
CA ARG A 72 6.64 -4.76 -6.83
C ARG A 72 6.05 -3.76 -5.82
N SER A 73 6.14 -2.47 -6.11
CA SER A 73 5.64 -1.36 -5.27
C SER A 73 4.35 -0.74 -5.81
N LEU A 74 3.72 -1.39 -6.79
CA LEU A 74 2.50 -0.96 -7.47
C LEU A 74 1.33 -1.86 -7.04
N TYR A 75 0.22 -1.22 -6.69
CA TYR A 75 -1.09 -1.84 -6.52
C TYR A 75 -2.06 -1.15 -7.45
N GLU A 76 -2.77 -1.91 -8.27
CA GLU A 76 -3.63 -1.37 -9.32
C GLU A 76 -5.00 -2.03 -9.29
N THR A 77 -6.04 -1.21 -9.49
CA THR A 77 -7.43 -1.63 -9.68
C THR A 77 -7.97 -0.92 -10.93
N PRO A 78 -9.14 -1.31 -11.46
CA PRO A 78 -9.70 -0.63 -12.63
C PRO A 78 -9.95 0.88 -12.44
N SER A 79 -10.02 1.35 -11.18
CA SER A 79 -10.35 2.74 -10.84
C SER A 79 -9.15 3.59 -10.40
N GLN A 80 -8.02 2.97 -10.04
CA GLN A 80 -6.89 3.68 -9.43
C GLN A 80 -5.57 2.89 -9.51
N ILE A 81 -4.48 3.65 -9.49
CA ILE A 81 -3.11 3.14 -9.38
C ILE A 81 -2.50 3.66 -8.08
N CYS A 82 -1.88 2.79 -7.30
CA CYS A 82 -1.33 3.10 -5.99
C CYS A 82 0.15 2.72 -5.89
N MET A 83 0.97 3.65 -5.40
CA MET A 83 2.38 3.45 -5.11
C MET A 83 2.61 3.22 -3.62
N VAL A 84 3.40 2.21 -3.28
CA VAL A 84 3.73 1.88 -1.90
C VAL A 84 4.83 2.81 -1.39
N TYR A 85 4.58 3.49 -0.27
CA TYR A 85 5.56 4.38 0.36
C TYR A 85 5.92 3.98 1.81
N GLY A 86 5.18 3.04 2.40
CA GLY A 86 5.51 2.44 3.69
C GLY A 86 4.96 1.02 3.76
N ALA A 87 5.69 0.08 4.36
CA ALA A 87 5.21 -1.28 4.54
C ALA A 87 5.79 -1.93 5.80
N GLU A 88 4.93 -2.64 6.52
CA GLU A 88 5.24 -3.39 7.73
C GLU A 88 4.86 -4.86 7.52
N GLN A 89 5.79 -5.78 7.79
CA GLN A 89 5.53 -7.21 7.72
C GLN A 89 5.22 -7.76 9.11
N GLY A 90 4.04 -8.37 9.26
CA GLY A 90 3.62 -9.05 10.47
C GLY A 90 4.13 -10.49 10.55
N LYS A 91 4.03 -11.09 11.74
CA LYS A 91 4.51 -12.46 12.05
C LYS A 91 3.79 -13.57 11.25
N SER A 92 2.59 -13.33 10.72
CA SER A 92 1.69 -14.34 10.12
C SER A 92 1.63 -14.31 8.60
N ARG A 93 2.70 -13.85 7.91
CA ARG A 93 2.68 -13.52 6.46
C ARG A 93 1.59 -12.51 6.10
N ALA A 94 1.21 -11.68 7.08
CA ALA A 94 0.42 -10.49 6.86
C ALA A 94 1.38 -9.34 6.54
N GLN A 95 0.99 -8.44 5.65
CA GLN A 95 1.71 -7.20 5.40
C GLN A 95 0.72 -6.05 5.42
N ARG A 96 1.08 -4.95 6.08
CA ARG A 96 0.36 -3.68 6.03
C ARG A 96 1.17 -2.72 5.19
N ALA A 97 0.54 -2.05 4.23
CA ALA A 97 1.20 -1.13 3.32
C ALA A 97 0.44 0.20 3.26
N ALA A 98 1.18 1.29 3.39
CA ALA A 98 0.69 2.64 3.15
C ALA A 98 0.92 2.99 1.67
N LEU A 99 -0.13 3.50 1.04
CA LEU A 99 -0.24 3.68 -0.41
C LEU A 99 -0.58 5.12 -0.77
N ASN A 100 0.04 5.67 -1.81
CA ASN A 100 -0.38 6.91 -2.43
C ASN A 100 -1.07 6.56 -3.76
N CYS A 101 -2.37 6.82 -3.83
CA CYS A 101 -3.24 6.39 -4.92
C CYS A 101 -3.64 7.57 -5.80
N THR A 102 -3.54 7.38 -7.10
CA THR A 102 -4.08 8.28 -8.13
C THR A 102 -5.32 7.62 -8.72
N GLN A 103 -6.43 8.32 -8.68
CA GLN A 103 -7.70 7.90 -9.26
C GLN A 103 -7.77 8.29 -10.74
N ASN A 104 -8.52 7.54 -11.54
CA ASN A 104 -8.71 7.86 -12.96
C ASN A 104 -9.42 9.20 -13.19
N SER A 105 -10.16 9.69 -12.19
CA SER A 105 -10.76 11.04 -12.17
C SER A 105 -9.76 12.18 -11.94
N GLY A 106 -8.48 11.87 -11.72
CA GLY A 106 -7.41 12.83 -11.44
C GLY A 106 -7.21 13.16 -9.96
N GLY A 107 -8.01 12.58 -9.06
CA GLY A 107 -7.85 12.74 -7.61
C GLY A 107 -6.66 11.95 -7.05
N THR A 108 -6.06 12.43 -5.96
CA THR A 108 -5.05 11.68 -5.19
C THR A 108 -5.51 11.43 -3.76
N MET A 109 -5.16 10.27 -3.22
CA MET A 109 -5.58 9.85 -1.88
C MET A 109 -4.52 8.96 -1.23
N LEU A 110 -4.36 9.09 0.09
CA LEU A 110 -3.58 8.13 0.88
C LEU A 110 -4.46 6.94 1.25
N GLY A 111 -3.98 5.73 0.97
CA GLY A 111 -4.62 4.47 1.30
C GLY A 111 -3.82 3.65 2.31
N LEU A 112 -4.50 2.76 3.01
CA LEU A 112 -3.88 1.74 3.84
C LEU A 112 -4.41 0.38 3.42
N LEU A 113 -3.49 -0.53 3.11
CA LEU A 113 -3.79 -1.86 2.63
C LEU A 113 -3.25 -2.90 3.62
N THR A 114 -4.04 -3.92 3.92
CA THR A 114 -3.57 -5.12 4.60
C THR A 114 -3.71 -6.32 3.67
N LEU A 115 -2.61 -7.04 3.46
CA LEU A 115 -2.50 -8.23 2.63
C LEU A 115 -2.21 -9.45 3.50
N ARG A 116 -2.89 -10.56 3.25
CA ARG A 116 -2.64 -11.83 3.94
C ARG A 116 -2.71 -13.01 2.98
N LYS A 117 -1.67 -13.84 2.97
CA LYS A 117 -1.69 -15.12 2.24
C LYS A 117 -2.59 -16.12 2.96
N ARG A 118 -3.61 -16.66 2.28
CA ARG A 118 -4.48 -17.74 2.77
C ARG A 118 -4.30 -18.98 1.90
N GLY A 119 -3.81 -20.08 2.49
CA GLY A 119 -3.47 -21.27 1.72
C GLY A 119 -2.44 -20.98 0.62
N SER A 120 -2.48 -21.73 -0.48
CA SER A 120 -1.56 -21.54 -1.61
C SER A 120 -2.08 -20.55 -2.67
N SER A 121 -3.39 -20.32 -2.76
CA SER A 121 -4.00 -19.64 -3.93
C SER A 121 -4.99 -18.52 -3.58
N VAL A 122 -5.07 -18.09 -2.33
CA VAL A 122 -6.00 -17.04 -1.88
C VAL A 122 -5.23 -15.89 -1.22
N LEU A 123 -5.58 -14.67 -1.59
CA LEU A 123 -5.10 -13.43 -1.00
C LEU A 123 -6.29 -12.73 -0.34
N LEU A 124 -6.16 -12.42 0.94
CA LEU A 124 -7.11 -11.55 1.62
C LEU A 124 -6.58 -10.13 1.58
N VAL A 125 -7.45 -9.21 1.19
CA VAL A 125 -7.13 -7.80 0.96
C VAL A 125 -8.11 -6.95 1.74
N GLU A 126 -7.60 -6.02 2.53
CA GLU A 126 -8.40 -5.07 3.31
C GLU A 126 -7.89 -3.66 2.98
N ASP A 127 -8.74 -2.87 2.34
CA ASP A 127 -8.42 -1.54 1.80
C ASP A 127 -9.17 -0.49 2.61
N GLY A 128 -8.50 0.03 3.65
CA GLY A 128 -9.04 1.05 4.55
C GLY A 128 -10.42 0.71 5.11
N GLU A 129 -11.43 1.45 4.66
CA GLU A 129 -12.82 1.33 5.12
C GLU A 129 -13.62 0.24 4.40
N ARG A 130 -13.05 -0.38 3.35
CA ARG A 130 -13.76 -1.43 2.60
C ARG A 130 -13.74 -2.75 3.37
N PRO A 131 -14.82 -3.55 3.27
CA PRO A 131 -14.81 -4.90 3.79
C PRO A 131 -13.65 -5.71 3.22
N GLN A 132 -13.09 -6.60 4.05
CA GLN A 132 -12.03 -7.51 3.60
C GLN A 132 -12.54 -8.39 2.45
N GLN A 133 -11.82 -8.35 1.34
CA GLN A 133 -12.14 -9.07 0.12
C GLN A 133 -11.17 -10.24 -0.07
N SER A 134 -11.70 -11.37 -0.53
CA SER A 134 -10.91 -12.53 -0.91
C SER A 134 -10.68 -12.53 -2.43
N TYR A 135 -9.43 -12.63 -2.84
CA TYR A 135 -9.03 -12.80 -4.23
C TYR A 135 -8.31 -14.14 -4.43
N ARG A 136 -8.45 -14.70 -5.63
CA ARG A 136 -7.77 -15.91 -6.08
C ARG A 136 -6.72 -15.55 -7.10
N PHE A 137 -5.59 -16.25 -7.04
CA PHE A 137 -4.53 -16.06 -8.01
C PHE A 137 -5.05 -16.42 -9.40
N CYS A 138 -4.87 -15.52 -10.36
CA CYS A 138 -5.24 -15.71 -11.76
C CYS A 138 -4.00 -16.05 -12.59
N ARG A 139 -3.04 -15.13 -12.69
CA ARG A 139 -1.82 -15.31 -13.48
C ARG A 139 -0.68 -14.42 -12.98
N PRO A 140 0.59 -14.76 -13.24
CA PRO A 140 1.70 -13.87 -12.94
C PRO A 140 1.62 -12.58 -13.78
N VAL A 141 2.17 -11.49 -13.24
CA VAL A 141 2.40 -10.27 -14.01
C VAL A 141 3.68 -10.47 -14.81
N VAL A 142 3.58 -10.45 -16.15
CA VAL A 142 4.73 -10.38 -17.04
C VAL A 142 5.19 -8.94 -17.12
N SER A 143 6.50 -8.68 -17.07
CA SER A 143 6.98 -7.31 -17.15
C SER A 143 6.66 -6.72 -18.53
N VAL A 144 6.29 -5.43 -18.59
CA VAL A 144 6.06 -4.74 -19.87
C VAL A 144 7.32 -4.79 -20.76
N LEU A 145 8.51 -4.83 -20.15
CA LEU A 145 9.78 -5.03 -20.87
C LEU A 145 9.82 -6.37 -21.60
N GLU A 146 9.39 -7.48 -20.99
CA GLU A 146 9.30 -8.78 -21.66
C GLU A 146 8.19 -8.81 -22.72
N GLN A 147 7.09 -8.09 -22.52
CA GLN A 147 6.01 -8.01 -23.49
C GLN A 147 6.40 -7.23 -24.76
N VAL A 148 7.20 -6.16 -24.62
CA VAL A 148 7.70 -5.34 -25.74
C VAL A 148 8.85 -6.02 -26.49
N MET A 149 9.64 -6.87 -25.82
CA MET A 149 10.72 -7.64 -26.46
C MET A 149 10.22 -8.89 -27.20
N ALA A 150 8.94 -9.24 -27.12
CA ALA A 150 8.34 -10.43 -27.73
C ALA A 150 7.54 -10.18 -29.02
N PRO A 151 8.05 -9.41 -30.00
CA PRO A 151 7.72 -9.69 -31.39
C PRO A 151 8.99 -9.90 -32.21
N GLY A 152 9.29 -11.16 -32.58
CA GLY A 152 10.13 -11.44 -33.76
C GLY A 152 11.53 -12.04 -33.54
N GLN A 153 11.74 -12.95 -32.59
CA GLN A 153 12.91 -13.85 -32.65
C GLN A 153 12.47 -15.24 -33.16
N ARG A 154 12.19 -15.34 -34.47
CA ARG A 154 12.60 -16.52 -35.24
C ARG A 154 13.97 -16.18 -35.81
N GLN A 155 15.01 -16.74 -35.21
CA GLN A 155 16.32 -16.85 -35.85
C GLN A 155 16.23 -18.02 -36.84
N ASP A 156 16.29 -17.70 -38.12
CA ASP A 156 16.96 -18.52 -39.14
C ASP A 156 18.10 -17.65 -39.70
#